data_AF-A0A0G0HJN2-F1
#
_entry.id   AF-A0A0G0HJN2-F1
#
_cell.length_a   1.000
_cell.length_b   1.000
_cell.length_c   1.000
_cell.angle_alpha   90.00
_cell.angle_beta   90.00
_cell.angle_gamma   90.00
#
_symmetry.space_group_name_H-M   'P 1'
#
loop_
_entity.id
_entity.type
_entity.pdbx_description
1 polymer ?
#
loop_
_entity_poly.entity_id
_entity_poly.type
_entity_poly.pdbx_seq_one_letter_code
_entity_poly.pdbx_strand_id
1 'polypeptide(L)'
;MKIKVLYEDSNILAIDKPSGILVHPDQRSKEKTILDLFIKKYPKIEIVHRLDKETSGVMLLAKNKKAREFLKNQFSAPALEIKHKVGLADRQDRINKTYVAIVNGWVKNDHGVINKPIGRSPRDFRRWLAGRGARGELREAITEYRVILPAILSIIQQVSV
;
A
#
# COMPACT_ATOMS: atom_id res chain seq x y z
N MET A 1 -20.04 11.56 -3.79
CA MET A 1 -18.91 11.47 -2.85
C MET A 1 -17.72 12.20 -3.47
N LYS A 2 -17.17 13.20 -2.76
CA LYS A 2 -16.05 14.01 -3.26
C LYS A 2 -14.75 13.46 -2.68
N ILE A 3 -13.83 13.01 -3.53
CA ILE A 3 -12.50 12.57 -3.12
C ILE A 3 -11.59 13.79 -3.06
N LYS A 4 -10.87 13.96 -1.95
CA LYS A 4 -9.94 15.07 -1.79
C LYS A 4 -8.69 14.81 -2.62
N VAL A 5 -8.34 15.77 -3.47
CA VAL A 5 -7.04 15.79 -4.17
C VAL A 5 -6.02 16.41 -3.22
N LEU A 6 -4.92 15.70 -2.98
CA LEU A 6 -3.83 16.14 -2.13
C LEU A 6 -2.73 16.84 -2.94
N TYR A 7 -2.50 16.36 -4.16
CA TYR A 7 -1.51 16.91 -5.07
C TYR A 7 -1.89 16.55 -6.51
N GLU A 8 -1.62 17.44 -7.46
CA GLU A 8 -1.82 17.19 -8.88
C GLU A 8 -0.80 17.96 -9.71
N ASP A 9 -0.15 17.28 -10.66
CA ASP A 9 0.64 17.92 -11.71
C ASP A 9 0.32 17.30 -13.09
N SER A 10 1.18 17.52 -14.09
CA SER A 10 1.02 16.98 -15.44
C SER A 10 1.20 15.45 -15.54
N ASN A 11 1.83 14.83 -14.53
CA ASN A 11 2.26 13.44 -14.51
C ASN A 11 1.51 12.59 -13.48
N ILE A 12 1.27 13.11 -12.28
CA ILE A 12 0.73 12.36 -11.16
C ILE A 12 -0.47 13.06 -10.51
N LEU A 13 -1.33 12.25 -9.92
CA LEU A 13 -2.44 12.68 -9.08
C LEU A 13 -2.35 11.93 -7.75
N ALA A 14 -2.25 12.67 -6.64
CA ALA A 14 -2.35 12.12 -5.29
C ALA A 14 -3.73 12.45 -4.71
N ILE A 15 -4.41 11.43 -4.19
CA ILE A 15 -5.73 11.55 -3.59
C ILE A 15 -5.72 11.02 -2.16
N ASP A 16 -6.64 11.54 -1.35
CA ASP A 16 -7.01 10.95 -0.07
C ASP A 16 -8.14 9.95 -0.32
N LYS A 17 -7.79 8.67 -0.45
CA LYS A 17 -8.74 7.60 -0.68
C LYS A 17 -9.49 7.34 0.64
N PRO A 18 -10.82 7.45 0.67
CA PRO A 18 -11.61 7.07 1.85
C PRO A 18 -11.68 5.55 2.01
N SER A 19 -12.03 5.08 3.20
CA SER A 19 -12.37 3.68 3.44
C SER A 19 -13.71 3.32 2.75
N GLY A 20 -13.92 2.04 2.46
CA GLY A 20 -15.14 1.49 1.87
C GLY A 20 -15.24 1.60 0.34
N ILE A 21 -14.21 2.08 -0.37
CA ILE A 21 -14.22 2.19 -1.84
C ILE A 21 -13.15 1.31 -2.49
N LEU A 22 -13.53 0.60 -3.56
CA LEU A 22 -12.62 -0.21 -4.36
C LEU A 22 -11.74 0.69 -5.25
N VAL A 23 -10.49 0.25 -5.46
CA VAL A 23 -9.54 0.94 -6.34
C VAL A 23 -9.84 0.67 -7.82
N HIS A 24 -10.09 -0.59 -8.15
CA HIS A 24 -10.38 -1.08 -9.49
C HIS A 24 -11.65 -1.91 -9.50
N PRO A 25 -12.39 -1.94 -10.63
CA PRO A 25 -13.54 -2.80 -10.79
C PRO A 25 -13.16 -4.26 -10.50
N ASP A 26 -14.02 -4.95 -9.77
CA ASP A 26 -14.00 -6.41 -9.70
C ASP A 26 -15.19 -6.97 -10.50
N GLN A 27 -15.20 -8.27 -10.75
CA GLN A 27 -16.25 -8.90 -11.56
C GLN A 27 -17.61 -8.99 -10.83
N ARG A 28 -17.73 -8.49 -9.58
CA ARG A 28 -18.85 -8.82 -8.69
C ARG A 28 -19.57 -7.59 -8.14
N SER A 29 -18.85 -6.50 -7.92
CA SER A 29 -19.35 -5.25 -7.40
C SER A 29 -19.80 -4.34 -8.53
N LYS A 30 -20.98 -3.73 -8.37
CA LYS A 30 -21.46 -2.64 -9.23
C LYS A 30 -21.09 -1.26 -8.68
N GLU A 31 -20.34 -1.20 -7.57
CA GLU A 31 -19.91 0.05 -6.94
C GLU A 31 -18.89 0.76 -7.82
N LYS A 32 -18.96 2.10 -7.86
CA LYS A 32 -17.95 2.91 -8.56
C LYS A 32 -16.61 2.83 -7.82
N THR A 33 -15.56 2.61 -8.57
CA THR A 33 -14.19 2.51 -8.06
C THR A 33 -13.43 3.83 -8.20
N ILE A 34 -12.27 3.93 -7.58
CA ILE A 34 -11.38 5.09 -7.75
C ILE A 34 -11.09 5.35 -9.23
N LEU A 35 -10.80 4.30 -10.00
CA LEU A 35 -10.59 4.44 -11.44
C LEU A 35 -11.81 5.04 -12.15
N ASP A 36 -13.02 4.53 -11.87
CA ASP A 36 -14.26 5.00 -12.52
C ASP A 36 -14.56 6.49 -12.22
N LEU A 37 -14.19 6.95 -11.02
CA LEU A 37 -14.40 8.32 -10.60
C LEU A 37 -13.47 9.30 -11.34
N PHE A 38 -12.23 8.89 -11.63
CA PHE A 38 -11.22 9.79 -12.20
C PHE A 38 -11.04 9.63 -13.71
N ILE A 39 -11.40 8.48 -14.31
CA ILE A 39 -11.21 8.23 -15.75
C ILE A 39 -12.00 9.21 -16.63
N LYS A 40 -13.14 9.73 -16.15
CA LYS A 40 -13.93 10.74 -16.88
C LYS A 40 -13.19 12.07 -17.01
N LYS A 41 -12.48 12.50 -15.96
CA LYS A 41 -11.71 13.75 -15.94
C LYS A 41 -10.32 13.57 -16.56
N TYR A 42 -9.73 12.38 -16.39
CA TYR A 42 -8.41 12.04 -16.85
C TYR A 42 -8.46 10.73 -17.66
N PRO A 43 -8.76 10.78 -18.97
CA PRO A 43 -8.98 9.58 -19.78
C PRO A 43 -7.79 8.62 -19.85
N LYS A 44 -6.57 9.12 -19.60
CA LYS A 44 -5.31 8.34 -19.62
C LYS A 44 -4.84 7.92 -18.22
N ILE A 45 -5.67 8.09 -17.19
CA ILE A 45 -5.27 7.80 -15.82
C ILE A 45 -5.14 6.30 -15.58
N GLU A 46 -4.03 5.90 -14.96
CA GLU A 46 -3.75 4.51 -14.64
C GLU A 46 -3.41 4.37 -13.15
N ILE A 47 -3.81 3.23 -12.60
CA ILE A 47 -3.49 2.82 -11.25
C ILE A 47 -2.13 2.13 -11.25
N VAL A 48 -1.25 2.55 -10.34
CA VAL A 48 0.13 2.03 -10.23
C VAL A 48 0.37 1.25 -8.93
N HIS A 49 -0.48 1.46 -7.94
CA HIS A 49 -0.55 0.70 -6.69
C HIS A 49 -1.98 0.70 -6.17
N ARG A 50 -2.28 -0.13 -5.17
CA ARG A 50 -3.62 -0.23 -4.59
C ARG A 50 -3.57 -0.18 -3.08
N LEU A 51 -4.59 0.46 -2.51
CA LEU A 51 -5.02 0.27 -1.13
C LEU A 51 -6.21 -0.70 -1.12
N ASP A 52 -6.38 -1.45 -0.03
CA ASP A 52 -7.55 -2.32 0.12
C ASP A 52 -8.83 -1.49 0.32
N LYS A 53 -10.00 -2.13 0.15
CA LYS A 53 -11.31 -1.45 0.19
C LYS A 53 -11.46 -0.64 1.47
N GLU A 54 -11.18 -1.27 2.61
CA GLU A 54 -11.32 -0.70 3.95
C GLU A 54 -10.11 0.14 4.40
N THR A 55 -9.06 0.22 3.59
CA THR A 55 -7.88 1.05 3.89
C THR A 55 -8.09 2.45 3.32
N SER A 56 -8.04 3.45 4.20
CA SER A 56 -7.99 4.87 3.82
C SER A 56 -6.55 5.35 3.65
N GLY A 57 -6.38 6.51 3.00
CA GLY A 57 -5.12 7.23 2.97
C GLY A 57 -4.64 7.60 1.57
N VAL A 58 -3.37 7.97 1.47
CA VAL A 58 -2.78 8.54 0.26
C VAL A 58 -2.67 7.47 -0.84
N MET A 59 -3.24 7.77 -2.00
CA MET A 59 -3.11 6.95 -3.19
C MET A 59 -2.60 7.79 -4.36
N LEU A 60 -1.71 7.20 -5.16
CA LEU A 60 -1.09 7.83 -6.32
C LEU A 60 -1.66 7.20 -7.59
N LEU A 61 -1.99 8.05 -8.56
CA LEU A 61 -2.40 7.67 -9.89
C LEU A 61 -1.49 8.33 -10.92
N ALA A 62 -1.18 7.60 -11.99
CA ALA A 62 -0.39 8.12 -13.10
C ALA A 62 -1.31 8.70 -14.16
N LYS A 63 -1.09 9.94 -14.59
CA LYS A 63 -1.88 10.63 -15.63
C LYS A 63 -1.38 10.33 -17.05
N ASN A 64 -0.19 9.72 -17.18
CA ASN A 64 0.40 9.36 -18.46
C ASN A 64 1.34 8.13 -18.34
N LYS A 65 1.70 7.56 -19.50
CA LYS A 65 2.51 6.35 -19.62
C LYS A 65 3.89 6.47 -18.95
N LYS A 66 4.56 7.62 -19.12
CA LYS A 66 5.89 7.88 -18.53
C LYS A 66 5.81 7.85 -17.00
N ALA A 67 4.85 8.55 -16.42
CA ALA A 67 4.61 8.56 -14.97
C ALA A 67 4.25 7.17 -14.44
N ARG A 68 3.46 6.41 -15.20
CA ARG A 68 3.08 5.04 -14.83
C ARG A 68 4.29 4.11 -14.76
N GLU A 69 5.14 4.12 -15.78
CA GLU A 69 6.34 3.28 -15.83
C GLU A 69 7.30 3.65 -14.70
N PHE A 70 7.52 4.95 -14.49
CA PHE A 70 8.30 5.45 -13.36
C PHE A 70 7.74 4.93 -12.03
N LEU A 71 6.45 5.15 -11.74
CA LEU A 71 5.86 4.73 -10.47
C LEU A 71 5.80 3.20 -10.31
N LYS A 72 5.56 2.43 -11.38
CA LYS A 72 5.59 0.95 -11.30
C LYS A 72 6.96 0.42 -10.90
N ASN A 73 8.02 0.98 -11.46
CA ASN A 73 9.39 0.62 -11.08
C ASN A 73 9.65 0.96 -9.60
N GLN A 74 9.16 2.12 -9.16
CA GLN A 74 9.28 2.57 -7.78
C GLN A 74 8.53 1.68 -6.77
N PHE A 75 7.36 1.13 -7.14
CA PHE A 75 6.60 0.21 -6.29
C PHE A 75 7.07 -1.24 -6.34
N SER A 76 7.93 -1.60 -7.31
CA SER A 76 8.37 -2.99 -7.55
C SER A 76 9.79 -3.28 -7.05
N ALA A 77 10.48 -2.29 -6.49
CA ALA A 77 11.83 -2.45 -5.94
C ALA A 77 11.87 -3.51 -4.81
N PRO A 78 12.79 -4.51 -4.84
CA PRO A 78 12.82 -5.59 -3.86
C PRO A 78 13.10 -5.13 -2.43
N ALA A 79 12.43 -5.77 -1.46
CA ALA A 79 12.56 -5.54 -0.02
C ALA A 79 14.01 -5.74 0.51
N LEU A 80 14.84 -6.51 -0.18
CA LEU A 80 16.22 -6.81 0.25
C LEU A 80 17.27 -5.82 -0.26
N GLU A 81 17.01 -5.13 -1.38
CA GLU A 81 17.90 -4.08 -1.88
C GLU A 81 17.98 -2.89 -0.89
N ILE A 82 17.00 -2.81 0.02
CA ILE A 82 16.89 -1.86 1.13
C ILE A 82 17.97 -2.01 2.20
N LYS A 83 18.57 -3.20 2.38
CA LYS A 83 19.61 -3.39 3.41
C LYS A 83 20.97 -2.82 3.03
N HIS A 84 21.27 -2.68 1.74
CA HIS A 84 22.61 -2.32 1.25
C HIS A 84 22.73 -0.87 0.76
N LYS A 85 21.61 -0.15 0.59
CA LYS A 85 21.56 1.26 0.16
C LYS A 85 21.19 2.18 1.32
N VAL A 86 22.20 2.49 2.14
CA VAL A 86 22.08 3.22 3.41
C VAL A 86 22.64 4.65 3.32
N GLY A 87 22.82 5.21 2.12
CA GLY A 87 23.13 6.63 1.94
C GLY A 87 21.88 7.50 1.95
N LEU A 88 21.98 8.73 2.47
CA LEU A 88 20.91 9.75 2.41
C LEU A 88 20.46 10.04 0.96
N ALA A 89 21.38 9.96 -0.01
CA ALA A 89 21.08 10.10 -1.44
C ALA A 89 20.17 8.97 -1.97
N ASP A 90 20.31 7.73 -1.46
CA ASP A 90 19.58 6.56 -1.95
C ASP A 90 18.12 6.50 -1.45
N ARG A 91 17.75 7.34 -0.46
CA ARG A 91 16.41 7.40 0.13
C ARG A 91 15.48 8.40 -0.55
N GLN A 92 16.02 9.35 -1.32
CA GLN A 92 15.26 10.43 -1.94
C GLN A 92 14.48 9.95 -3.17
N ASP A 93 14.98 8.91 -3.85
CA ASP A 93 14.46 8.43 -5.13
C ASP A 93 13.46 7.28 -5.00
N ARG A 94 12.87 7.05 -3.80
CA ARG A 94 11.99 5.91 -3.57
C ARG A 94 10.71 6.20 -2.81
N ILE A 95 9.71 5.36 -3.05
CA ILE A 95 8.42 5.44 -2.37
C ILE A 95 8.53 4.89 -0.95
N ASN A 96 8.32 5.75 0.03
CA ASN A 96 8.19 5.36 1.43
C ASN A 96 6.70 5.36 1.81
N LYS A 97 6.21 4.25 2.35
CA LYS A 97 4.81 4.11 2.79
C LYS A 97 4.77 4.06 4.32
N THR A 98 3.92 4.90 4.90
CA THR A 98 3.68 4.93 6.34
C THR A 98 2.18 4.80 6.58
N TYR A 99 1.82 3.88 7.48
CA TYR A 99 0.45 3.62 7.90
C TYR A 99 0.33 3.84 9.39
N VAL A 100 -0.85 4.28 9.83
CA VAL A 100 -1.24 4.25 11.24
C VAL A 100 -2.36 3.24 11.36
N ALA A 101 -2.25 2.33 12.33
CA ALA A 101 -3.21 1.28 12.56
C ALA A 101 -3.51 1.12 14.05
N ILE A 102 -4.72 0.66 14.35
CA ILE A 102 -5.11 0.21 15.69
C ILE A 102 -5.10 -1.31 15.66
N VAL A 103 -4.37 -1.93 16.59
CA VAL A 103 -4.27 -3.39 16.72
C VAL A 103 -4.88 -3.86 18.02
N ASN A 104 -5.46 -5.06 17.99
CA ASN A 104 -6.04 -5.67 19.17
C ASN A 104 -4.97 -6.39 20.00
N GLY A 105 -4.93 -6.12 21.30
CA GLY A 105 -4.01 -6.71 22.25
C GLY A 105 -2.80 -5.82 22.56
N TRP A 106 -1.98 -6.30 23.48
CA TRP A 106 -0.76 -5.64 23.92
C TRP A 106 0.43 -6.06 23.05
N VAL A 107 0.99 -5.10 22.33
CA VAL A 107 2.23 -5.32 21.56
C VAL A 107 3.39 -5.39 22.54
N LYS A 108 4.13 -6.50 22.52
CA LYS A 108 5.17 -6.79 23.53
C LYS A 108 6.32 -5.77 23.54
N ASN A 109 6.71 -5.29 22.36
CA ASN A 109 7.81 -4.35 22.19
C ASN A 109 7.30 -3.07 21.53
N ASP A 110 7.82 -1.91 21.95
CA ASP A 110 7.43 -0.61 21.38
C ASP A 110 7.90 -0.42 19.94
N HIS A 111 8.79 -1.28 19.45
CA HIS A 111 9.22 -1.32 18.06
C HIS A 111 9.60 -2.75 17.66
N GLY A 112 9.58 -3.03 16.36
CA GLY A 112 10.04 -4.31 15.83
C GLY A 112 9.95 -4.41 14.32
N VAL A 113 10.46 -5.53 13.81
CA VAL A 113 10.42 -5.87 12.39
C VAL A 113 9.69 -7.20 12.21
N ILE A 114 8.62 -7.18 11.42
CA ILE A 114 7.93 -8.36 10.93
C ILE A 114 8.55 -8.71 9.58
N ASN A 115 9.50 -9.65 9.59
CA ASN A 115 10.10 -10.21 8.38
C ASN A 115 9.58 -11.63 8.19
N LYS A 116 8.50 -11.76 7.42
CA LYS A 116 7.87 -13.04 7.10
C LYS A 116 7.41 -13.01 5.65
N PRO A 117 7.85 -13.95 4.80
CA PRO A 117 7.36 -14.01 3.43
C PRO A 117 5.86 -14.29 3.44
N ILE A 118 5.14 -13.78 2.44
CA ILE A 118 3.70 -13.95 2.28
C ILE A 118 3.40 -14.80 1.04
N GLY A 119 2.40 -15.66 1.15
CA GLY A 119 1.88 -16.43 0.03
C GLY A 119 0.36 -16.57 0.12
N ARG A 120 -0.23 -17.30 -0.83
CA ARG A 120 -1.69 -17.49 -0.86
C ARG A 120 -2.13 -18.46 0.24
N SER A 121 -3.27 -18.17 0.84
CA SER A 121 -3.88 -19.10 1.78
C SER A 121 -4.41 -20.34 1.05
N PRO A 122 -4.15 -21.55 1.56
CA PRO A 122 -4.69 -22.79 0.98
C PRO A 122 -6.20 -22.94 1.21
N ARG A 123 -6.76 -22.24 2.21
CA ARG A 123 -8.18 -22.34 2.59
C ARG A 123 -9.06 -21.32 1.89
N ASP A 124 -8.52 -20.12 1.65
CA ASP A 124 -9.26 -19.01 1.04
C ASP A 124 -8.31 -18.25 0.12
N PHE A 125 -8.51 -18.41 -1.19
CA PHE A 125 -7.66 -17.78 -2.21
C PHE A 125 -7.63 -16.25 -2.12
N ARG A 126 -8.62 -15.62 -1.48
CA ARG A 126 -8.69 -14.17 -1.28
C ARG A 126 -7.73 -13.69 -0.19
N ARG A 127 -7.29 -14.59 0.69
CA ARG A 127 -6.42 -14.27 1.82
C ARG A 127 -4.96 -14.55 1.49
N TRP A 128 -4.09 -13.75 2.09
CA TRP A 128 -2.66 -13.99 2.16
C TRP A 128 -2.31 -14.51 3.56
N LEU A 129 -1.29 -15.36 3.61
CA LEU A 129 -0.76 -15.95 4.83
C LEU A 129 0.73 -15.64 4.93
N ALA A 130 1.16 -15.21 6.12
CA ALA A 130 2.56 -14.98 6.42
C ALA A 130 3.22 -16.28 6.93
N GLY A 131 4.33 -16.67 6.32
CA GLY A 131 5.15 -17.79 6.74
C GLY A 131 4.54 -19.17 6.48
N ARG A 132 4.56 -20.02 7.51
CA ARG A 132 4.30 -21.46 7.38
C ARG A 132 2.85 -21.74 6.95
N GLY A 133 2.68 -22.60 5.95
CA GLY A 133 1.36 -23.03 5.47
C GLY A 133 0.78 -22.18 4.33
N ALA A 134 1.46 -21.10 3.93
CA ALA A 134 1.18 -20.42 2.68
C ALA A 134 1.54 -21.32 1.47
N ARG A 135 0.80 -21.17 0.37
CA ARG A 135 1.04 -21.90 -0.90
C ARG A 135 1.36 -20.93 -2.04
N GLY A 136 1.91 -21.50 -3.12
CA GLY A 136 2.34 -20.76 -4.30
C GLY A 136 3.70 -20.11 -4.10
N GLU A 137 4.04 -19.20 -5.01
CA GLU A 137 5.26 -18.39 -4.91
C GLU A 137 5.20 -17.50 -3.67
N LEU A 138 6.15 -17.70 -2.76
CA LEU A 138 6.30 -16.88 -1.57
C LEU A 138 7.00 -15.57 -1.96
N ARG A 139 6.40 -14.46 -1.56
CA ARG A 139 6.94 -13.12 -1.78
C ARG A 139 7.57 -12.60 -0.51
N GLU A 140 8.75 -12.01 -0.64
CA GLU A 140 9.38 -11.31 0.48
C GLU A 140 8.48 -10.17 0.97
N ALA A 141 8.35 -10.05 2.29
CA ALA A 141 7.59 -8.99 2.91
C ALA A 141 8.27 -8.61 4.23
N ILE A 142 8.64 -7.33 4.32
CA ILE A 142 9.28 -6.75 5.50
C ILE A 142 8.41 -5.57 5.93
N THR A 143 8.17 -5.49 7.22
CA THR A 143 7.36 -4.44 7.82
C THR A 143 7.99 -4.01 9.12
N GLU A 144 8.33 -2.74 9.23
CA GLU A 144 8.79 -2.14 10.47
C GLU A 144 7.59 -1.52 11.17
N TYR A 145 7.51 -1.65 12.49
CA TYR A 145 6.48 -1.01 13.28
C TYR A 145 7.05 -0.31 14.51
N ARG A 146 6.32 0.71 14.95
CA ARG A 146 6.51 1.40 16.23
C ARG A 146 5.16 1.60 16.89
N VAL A 147 5.05 1.29 18.18
CA VAL A 147 3.88 1.60 19.00
C VAL A 147 3.91 3.11 19.30
N ILE A 148 2.83 3.80 18.96
CA ILE A 148 2.64 5.23 19.26
C ILE A 148 1.96 5.39 20.62
N LEU A 149 0.98 4.52 20.90
CA LEU A 149 0.20 4.54 22.13
C LEU A 149 -0.06 3.11 22.62
N PRO A 150 0.50 2.70 23.78
CA PRO A 150 0.24 1.39 24.36
C PRO A 150 -1.11 1.37 25.09
N ALA A 151 -1.99 0.44 24.69
CA ALA A 151 -3.27 0.18 25.34
C ALA A 151 -3.77 -1.22 24.96
N ILE A 152 -4.91 -1.63 25.52
CA ILE A 152 -5.62 -2.87 25.12
C ILE A 152 -5.86 -2.89 23.60
N LEU A 153 -6.08 -1.72 23.01
CA LEU A 153 -5.98 -1.47 21.57
C LEU A 153 -4.74 -0.60 21.31
N SER A 154 -3.64 -1.20 20.88
CA SER A 154 -2.40 -0.44 20.65
C SER A 154 -2.46 0.30 19.31
N ILE A 155 -2.00 1.56 19.28
CA ILE A 155 -1.82 2.29 18.02
C ILE A 155 -0.39 2.06 17.54
N ILE A 156 -0.24 1.57 16.32
CA ILE A 156 1.06 1.36 15.69
C ILE A 156 1.22 2.23 14.45
N GLN A 157 2.41 2.77 14.26
CA GLN A 157 2.88 3.29 13.00
C GLN A 157 3.65 2.17 12.29
N GLN A 158 3.24 1.85 11.07
CA GLN A 158 3.85 0.82 10.25
C GLN A 158 4.55 1.46 9.05
N VAL A 159 5.83 1.15 8.86
CA VAL A 159 6.57 1.45 7.64
C VAL A 159 6.66 0.16 6.84
N SER A 160 5.93 0.12 5.74
CA SER A 160 5.98 -1.00 4.81
C SER A 160 7.05 -0.70 3.77
N VAL A 161 8.03 -1.59 3.67
CA VAL A 161 9.05 -1.50 2.61
C VAL A 161 8.61 -2.39 1.46
#